data_AF-A0A7S3HU20-F1
#
_entry.id   AF-A0A7S3HU20-F1
#
_cell.length_a   1.000
_cell.length_b   1.000
_cell.length_c   1.000
_cell.angle_alpha   90.00
_cell.angle_beta   90.00
_cell.angle_gamma   90.00
#
_symmetry.space_group_name_H-M   'P 1'
#
loop_
_entity.id
_entity.type
_entity.pdbx_description
1 polymer ?
#
loop_
_entity_poly.entity_id
_entity_poly.type
_entity_poly.pdbx_seq_one_letter_code
_entity_poly.pdbx_strand_id
1 'polypeptide(L)'
;MAADNKLLGQFDLVGIPPAPRGMPQIEVTFDIDANGIVNVSAKDKASGKQQQIKIQSSGGLSDADIERMVKEAEANASADAERKAVVEARNEADSICYSTEKTLAEHKDKVPQEDIDAINADIAAVKEASAKDDIKAGELKEAIEKLKTSSMKIGEAMYKSSSEGGGSQNGGEQKADYEDVPKDG
;
A
#
# COMPACT_ATOMS: atom_id res chain seq x y z
N MET A 1 -14.76 -4.43 -14.72
CA MET A 1 -13.38 -4.79 -15.11
C MET A 1 -13.14 -6.30 -15.06
N ALA A 2 -13.04 -6.96 -13.89
CA ALA A 2 -12.80 -8.41 -13.87
C ALA A 2 -14.03 -9.25 -14.29
N ALA A 3 -15.24 -8.79 -13.96
CA ALA A 3 -16.50 -9.48 -14.30
C ALA A 3 -16.85 -9.41 -15.80
N ASP A 4 -16.27 -8.45 -16.53
CA ASP A 4 -16.50 -8.27 -17.97
C ASP A 4 -15.55 -9.16 -18.82
N ASN A 5 -14.59 -9.83 -18.17
CA ASN A 5 -13.66 -10.76 -18.81
C ASN A 5 -14.20 -12.19 -18.81
N LYS A 6 -13.77 -13.00 -19.79
CA LYS A 6 -14.03 -14.44 -19.77
C LYS A 6 -13.17 -15.12 -18.71
N LEU A 7 -13.81 -15.69 -17.68
CA LEU A 7 -13.13 -16.53 -16.71
C LEU A 7 -12.64 -17.83 -17.39
N LEU A 8 -11.33 -18.04 -17.38
CA LEU A 8 -10.67 -19.22 -17.95
C LEU A 8 -10.35 -20.30 -16.90
N GLY A 9 -10.18 -19.90 -15.65
CA GLY A 9 -9.89 -20.80 -14.54
C GLY A 9 -9.50 -20.02 -13.28
N GLN A 10 -9.66 -20.66 -12.11
CA GLN A 10 -9.24 -20.13 -10.81
C GLN A 10 -8.50 -21.23 -10.06
N PHE A 11 -7.43 -20.87 -9.37
CA PHE A 11 -6.69 -21.78 -8.49
C PHE A 11 -6.14 -21.00 -7.30
N ASP A 12 -6.00 -21.68 -6.16
CA ASP A 12 -5.54 -21.06 -4.93
C ASP A 12 -4.11 -21.54 -4.59
N LEU A 13 -3.19 -20.59 -4.38
CA LEU A 13 -1.86 -20.88 -3.86
C LEU A 13 -1.92 -20.96 -2.33
N VAL A 14 -2.08 -22.18 -1.81
CA VAL A 14 -2.21 -22.43 -0.37
C VAL A 14 -0.87 -22.63 0.35
N GLY A 15 -0.86 -22.30 1.64
CA GLY A 15 0.26 -22.59 2.54
C GLY A 15 1.42 -21.59 2.48
N ILE A 16 1.16 -20.36 2.05
CA ILE A 16 2.11 -19.25 2.16
C ILE A 16 2.35 -18.96 3.66
N PRO A 17 3.62 -18.92 4.13
CA PRO A 17 3.93 -18.58 5.52
C PRO A 17 3.34 -17.21 5.91
N PRO A 18 2.86 -17.03 7.15
CA PRO A 18 2.40 -15.72 7.63
C PRO A 18 3.51 -14.68 7.49
N ALA A 19 3.24 -13.61 6.74
CA ALA A 19 4.15 -12.49 6.55
C ALA A 19 3.36 -11.17 6.51
N PRO A 20 4.01 -10.04 6.83
CA PRO A 20 3.39 -8.72 6.67
C PRO A 20 2.88 -8.51 5.23
N ARG A 21 1.77 -7.76 5.08
CA ARG A 21 1.24 -7.40 3.76
C ARG A 21 2.33 -6.73 2.90
N GLY A 22 2.39 -7.09 1.62
CA GLY A 22 3.38 -6.58 0.67
C GLY A 22 4.75 -7.25 0.70
N MET A 23 5.03 -8.14 1.67
CA MET A 23 6.28 -8.91 1.74
C MET A 23 6.28 -10.20 0.89
N PRO A 24 5.18 -10.99 0.81
CA PRO A 24 5.14 -12.17 -0.04
C PRO A 24 5.39 -11.82 -1.51
N GLN A 25 6.35 -12.52 -2.13
CA GLN A 25 6.68 -12.35 -3.54
C GLN A 25 6.13 -13.53 -4.33
N ILE A 26 4.99 -13.32 -4.98
CA ILE A 26 4.35 -14.34 -5.82
C ILE A 26 4.72 -14.09 -7.28
N GLU A 27 5.40 -15.07 -7.89
CA GLU A 27 5.69 -15.06 -9.32
C GLU A 27 4.61 -15.85 -10.05
N VAL A 28 3.91 -15.19 -10.99
CA VAL A 28 2.90 -15.82 -11.84
C VAL A 28 3.45 -15.89 -13.26
N THR A 29 3.52 -17.09 -13.83
CA THR A 29 3.97 -17.33 -15.20
C THR A 29 2.81 -17.86 -16.04
N PHE A 30 2.65 -17.28 -17.23
CA PHE A 30 1.70 -17.70 -18.23
C PHE A 30 2.48 -18.30 -19.41
N ASP A 31 2.35 -19.60 -19.61
CA ASP A 31 2.97 -20.33 -20.72
C ASP A 31 1.87 -20.80 -21.67
N ILE A 32 1.98 -20.42 -22.95
CA ILE A 32 0.99 -20.74 -23.99
C ILE A 32 1.68 -21.62 -25.01
N ASP A 33 1.21 -22.85 -25.15
CA ASP A 33 1.78 -23.79 -26.10
C ASP A 33 1.21 -23.60 -27.53
N ALA A 34 1.86 -24.26 -28.50
CA ALA A 34 1.43 -24.23 -29.91
C ALA A 34 0.04 -24.84 -30.16
N ASN A 35 -0.52 -25.57 -29.19
CA ASN A 35 -1.87 -26.14 -29.25
C ASN A 35 -2.91 -25.21 -28.59
N GLY A 36 -2.51 -24.04 -28.09
CA GLY A 36 -3.38 -23.09 -27.41
C GLY A 36 -3.75 -23.52 -25.98
N ILE A 37 -3.00 -24.44 -25.37
CA ILE A 37 -3.14 -24.79 -23.97
C ILE A 37 -2.35 -23.77 -23.15
N VAL A 38 -3.02 -23.13 -22.19
CA VAL A 38 -2.40 -22.17 -21.28
C VAL A 38 -2.04 -22.89 -19.98
N ASN A 39 -0.75 -22.97 -19.68
CA ASN A 39 -0.24 -23.40 -18.38
C ASN A 39 0.00 -22.14 -17.54
N VAL A 40 -0.76 -21.99 -16.46
CA VAL A 40 -0.57 -20.89 -15.50
C VAL A 40 0.04 -21.48 -14.24
N SER A 41 1.21 -20.99 -13.82
CA SER A 41 1.86 -21.37 -12.57
C SER A 41 2.03 -20.16 -11.66
N ALA A 42 1.81 -20.34 -10.36
CA ALA A 42 2.13 -19.36 -9.34
C ALA A 42 3.10 -19.97 -8.33
N LYS A 43 4.20 -19.27 -8.03
CA LYS A 43 5.24 -19.70 -7.09
C LYS A 43 5.52 -18.61 -6.07
N ASP A 44 5.49 -18.97 -4.79
CA ASP A 44 6.03 -18.12 -3.72
C ASP A 44 7.56 -18.23 -3.71
N LYS A 45 8.26 -17.11 -3.90
CA LYS A 45 9.73 -17.07 -3.92
C LYS A 45 10.37 -17.40 -2.57
N ALA A 46 9.66 -17.18 -1.47
CA ALA A 46 10.21 -17.42 -0.13
C ALA A 46 10.12 -18.89 0.29
N SER A 47 8.94 -19.51 0.17
CA SER A 47 8.74 -20.92 0.56
C SER A 47 9.03 -21.91 -0.56
N GLY A 48 9.12 -21.45 -1.82
CA GLY A 48 9.24 -22.30 -3.00
C GLY A 48 7.97 -23.08 -3.33
N LYS A 49 6.89 -22.91 -2.58
CA LYS A 49 5.60 -23.54 -2.86
C LYS A 49 5.05 -23.04 -4.19
N GLN A 50 4.54 -23.96 -4.99
CA GLN A 50 3.99 -23.67 -6.30
C GLN A 50 2.66 -24.39 -6.50
N GLN A 51 1.77 -23.76 -7.26
CA GLN A 51 0.55 -24.36 -7.78
C GLN A 51 0.45 -24.03 -9.25
N GLN A 52 -0.13 -24.94 -10.03
CA GLN A 52 -0.32 -24.73 -11.46
C GLN A 52 -1.67 -25.27 -11.93
N ILE A 53 -2.23 -24.62 -12.94
CA ILE A 53 -3.44 -25.05 -13.64
C ILE A 53 -3.14 -25.11 -15.14
N LYS A 54 -3.73 -26.11 -15.80
CA LYS A 54 -3.71 -26.23 -17.25
C LYS A 54 -5.11 -25.90 -17.78
N ILE A 55 -5.18 -24.89 -18.61
CA ILE A 55 -6.41 -24.42 -19.24
C ILE A 55 -6.37 -24.87 -20.69
N GLN A 56 -7.21 -25.83 -21.04
CA GLN A 56 -7.38 -26.27 -22.42
C GLN A 56 -8.35 -25.32 -23.11
N SER A 57 -8.00 -24.84 -24.30
CA SER A 57 -8.87 -24.01 -25.13
C SER A 57 -10.07 -24.85 -25.61
N SER A 58 -11.13 -24.92 -24.81
CA SER A 58 -12.34 -25.71 -25.13
C SER A 58 -13.33 -24.95 -26.03
N GLY A 59 -12.84 -24.01 -26.85
CA GLY A 59 -13.65 -23.10 -27.64
C GLY A 59 -13.30 -21.65 -27.31
N GLY A 60 -12.50 -21.04 -28.18
CA GLY A 60 -12.18 -19.61 -28.12
C GLY A 60 -13.36 -18.73 -28.54
N LEU A 61 -13.11 -17.42 -28.58
CA LEU A 61 -14.04 -16.44 -29.13
C LEU A 61 -14.07 -16.57 -30.67
N SER A 62 -15.26 -16.44 -31.28
CA SER A 62 -15.36 -16.32 -32.73
C SER A 62 -14.86 -14.95 -33.20
N ASP A 63 -14.47 -14.80 -34.47
CA ASP A 63 -14.04 -13.50 -35.01
C ASP A 63 -15.13 -12.41 -34.82
N ALA A 64 -16.40 -12.80 -34.94
CA ALA A 64 -17.54 -11.92 -34.68
C ALA A 64 -17.64 -11.51 -33.20
N ASP A 65 -17.35 -12.42 -32.26
CA ASP A 65 -17.27 -12.09 -30.84
C ASP A 65 -16.08 -11.18 -30.52
N ILE A 66 -14.93 -11.40 -31.17
CA ILE A 66 -13.74 -10.55 -31.01
C ILE A 66 -14.06 -9.12 -31.46
N GLU A 67 -14.61 -8.94 -32.66
CA GLU A 67 -14.99 -7.60 -33.16
C GLU A 67 -16.03 -6.92 -32.27
N ARG A 68 -17.01 -7.68 -31.77
CA ARG A 68 -18.01 -7.17 -30.83
C ARG A 68 -17.37 -6.73 -29.52
N MET A 69 -16.49 -7.55 -28.93
CA MET A 69 -15.79 -7.21 -27.68
C MET A 69 -14.86 -6.00 -27.85
N VAL A 70 -14.21 -5.83 -29.01
CA VAL A 70 -13.40 -4.63 -29.30
C VAL A 70 -14.26 -3.37 -29.33
N LYS A 71 -15.39 -3.39 -30.06
CA LYS A 71 -16.33 -2.26 -30.11
C LYS A 71 -16.94 -1.95 -28.74
N GLU A 72 -17.32 -2.98 -27.99
CA GLU A 72 -17.84 -2.82 -26.62
C GLU A 72 -16.78 -2.22 -25.69
N ALA A 73 -15.51 -2.64 -25.80
CA ALA A 73 -14.41 -2.09 -25.01
C ALA A 73 -14.13 -0.62 -25.35
N GLU A 74 -14.15 -0.25 -26.64
CA GLU A 74 -13.98 1.15 -27.06
C GLU A 74 -15.12 2.04 -26.56
N ALA A 75 -16.37 1.57 -26.67
CA ALA A 75 -17.54 2.31 -26.19
C ALA A 75 -17.55 2.47 -24.67
N ASN A 76 -17.01 1.50 -23.92
CA ASN A 76 -16.98 1.52 -22.46
C ASN A 76 -15.67 2.05 -21.88
N ALA A 77 -14.68 2.43 -22.70
CA ALA A 77 -13.35 2.83 -22.24
C ALA A 77 -13.40 3.95 -21.18
N SER A 78 -14.27 4.94 -21.34
CA SER A 78 -14.42 6.04 -20.35
C SER A 78 -15.02 5.54 -19.03
N ALA A 79 -16.07 4.72 -19.10
CA ALA A 79 -16.70 4.15 -17.90
C ALA A 79 -15.78 3.18 -17.16
N ASP A 80 -14.96 2.41 -17.90
CA ASP A 80 -13.93 1.55 -17.33
C ASP A 80 -12.80 2.34 -16.69
N ALA A 81 -12.39 3.45 -17.29
CA ALA A 81 -11.40 4.35 -16.69
C ALA A 81 -11.89 4.95 -15.37
N GLU A 82 -13.16 5.35 -15.30
CA GLU A 82 -13.77 5.84 -14.05
C GLU A 82 -13.86 4.75 -12.98
N ARG A 83 -14.35 3.55 -13.35
CA ARG A 83 -14.38 2.39 -12.45
C ARG A 83 -12.98 2.03 -11.95
N LYS A 84 -11.98 2.08 -12.83
CA LYS A 84 -10.58 1.86 -12.49
C LYS A 84 -10.08 2.89 -11.49
N ALA A 85 -10.33 4.17 -11.74
CA ALA A 85 -9.92 5.24 -10.84
C ALA A 85 -10.52 5.09 -9.43
N VAL A 86 -11.77 4.63 -9.33
CA VAL A 86 -12.42 4.34 -8.02
C VAL A 86 -11.74 3.17 -7.32
N VAL A 87 -11.47 2.06 -8.03
CA VAL A 87 -10.79 0.90 -7.46
C VAL A 87 -9.37 1.24 -7.00
N GLU A 88 -8.63 2.01 -7.80
CA GLU A 88 -7.29 2.49 -7.43
C GLU A 88 -7.34 3.38 -6.19
N ALA A 89 -8.30 4.31 -6.12
CA ALA A 89 -8.49 5.17 -4.95
C ALA A 89 -8.88 4.36 -3.70
N ARG A 90 -9.70 3.30 -3.83
CA ARG A 90 -10.03 2.40 -2.72
C ARG A 90 -8.81 1.62 -2.22
N ASN A 91 -7.98 1.12 -3.13
CA ASN A 91 -6.74 0.45 -2.75
C ASN A 91 -5.75 1.41 -2.07
N GLU A 92 -5.66 2.65 -2.55
CA GLU A 92 -4.87 3.70 -1.89
C GLU A 92 -5.40 4.00 -0.50
N ALA A 93 -6.72 4.20 -0.36
CA ALA A 93 -7.41 4.41 0.91
C ALA A 93 -7.09 3.31 1.94
N ASP A 94 -7.21 2.04 1.54
CA ASP A 94 -6.90 0.91 2.41
C ASP A 94 -5.42 0.91 2.83
N SER A 95 -4.52 1.18 1.89
CA SER A 95 -3.09 1.20 2.15
C SER A 95 -2.70 2.31 3.11
N ILE A 96 -3.25 3.52 2.94
CA ILE A 96 -2.94 4.66 3.81
C ILE A 96 -3.58 4.51 5.19
N CYS A 97 -4.84 4.07 5.28
CA CYS A 97 -5.47 3.82 6.58
C CYS A 97 -4.65 2.82 7.38
N TYR A 98 -4.24 1.71 6.77
CA TYR A 98 -3.42 0.70 7.45
C TYR A 98 -2.06 1.24 7.90
N SER A 99 -1.35 1.99 7.05
CA SER A 99 -0.03 2.51 7.39
C SER A 99 -0.10 3.58 8.48
N THR A 100 -1.11 4.46 8.43
CA THR A 100 -1.34 5.48 9.46
C THR A 100 -1.77 4.85 10.78
N GLU A 101 -2.70 3.90 10.79
CA GLU A 101 -3.12 3.17 12.00
C GLU A 101 -1.92 2.48 12.67
N LYS A 102 -1.08 1.82 11.88
CA LYS A 102 0.13 1.16 12.38
C LYS A 102 1.10 2.17 13.00
N THR A 103 1.42 3.24 12.29
CA THR A 103 2.37 4.26 12.75
C THR A 103 1.86 4.97 14.00
N LEU A 104 0.56 5.27 14.05
CA LEU A 104 -0.08 5.86 15.21
C LEU A 104 -0.04 4.93 16.42
N ALA A 105 -0.30 3.63 16.24
CA ALA A 105 -0.23 2.66 17.32
C ALA A 105 1.20 2.52 17.90
N GLU A 106 2.22 2.61 17.06
CA GLU A 106 3.64 2.55 17.46
C GLU A 106 4.14 3.82 18.17
N HIS A 107 3.49 4.96 17.95
CA HIS A 107 3.96 6.27 18.42
C HIS A 107 2.94 7.07 19.23
N LYS A 108 1.81 6.47 19.61
CA LYS A 108 0.71 7.13 20.33
C LYS A 108 1.16 7.92 21.56
N ASP A 109 2.16 7.44 22.29
CA ASP A 109 2.61 8.06 23.55
C ASP A 109 3.39 9.37 23.31
N LYS A 110 3.79 9.63 22.05
CA LYS A 110 4.55 10.80 21.63
C LYS A 110 3.71 11.82 20.87
N VAL A 111 2.46 11.48 20.52
CA VAL A 111 1.56 12.33 19.74
C VAL A 111 0.54 12.98 20.69
N PRO A 112 0.25 14.29 20.58
CA PRO A 112 -0.80 14.94 21.37
C PRO A 112 -2.16 14.27 21.17
N GLN A 113 -2.94 14.12 22.24
CA GLN A 113 -4.25 13.45 22.17
C GLN A 113 -5.19 14.10 21.13
N GLU A 114 -5.15 15.43 21.00
CA GLU A 114 -5.93 16.17 19.99
C GLU A 114 -5.61 15.73 18.56
N ASP A 115 -4.33 15.43 18.28
CA ASP A 115 -3.89 14.98 16.95
C ASP A 115 -4.24 13.51 16.74
N ILE A 116 -4.15 12.68 17.77
CA ILE A 116 -4.62 11.27 17.75
C ILE A 116 -6.11 11.22 17.39
N ASP A 117 -6.93 12.04 18.04
CA ASP A 117 -8.38 12.08 17.82
C ASP A 117 -8.70 12.58 16.40
N ALA A 118 -8.00 13.61 15.92
CA ALA A 118 -8.15 14.11 14.56
C ALA A 118 -7.78 13.07 13.50
N ILE A 119 -6.65 12.37 13.68
CA ILE A 119 -6.19 11.33 12.75
C ILE A 119 -7.18 10.15 12.74
N ASN A 120 -7.67 9.70 13.89
CA ASN A 120 -8.66 8.64 13.96
C ASN A 120 -9.99 9.02 13.29
N ALA A 121 -10.42 10.28 13.43
CA ALA A 121 -11.59 10.79 12.74
C ALA A 121 -11.40 10.80 11.21
N ASP A 122 -10.21 11.20 10.72
CA ASP A 122 -9.91 11.17 9.29
C ASP A 122 -9.79 9.74 8.75
N ILE A 123 -9.22 8.79 9.50
CA ILE A 123 -9.20 7.37 9.16
C ILE A 123 -10.63 6.84 9.02
N ALA A 124 -11.50 7.15 9.98
CA ALA A 124 -12.90 6.74 9.93
C ALA A 124 -13.62 7.34 8.72
N ALA A 125 -13.39 8.61 8.41
CA ALA A 125 -13.96 9.27 7.24
C ALA A 125 -13.52 8.63 5.92
N VAL A 126 -12.23 8.26 5.78
CA VAL A 126 -11.73 7.56 4.59
C VAL A 126 -12.37 6.17 4.46
N LYS A 127 -12.48 5.42 5.56
CA LYS A 127 -13.12 4.09 5.58
C LYS A 127 -14.62 4.16 5.24
N GLU A 128 -15.32 5.19 5.73
CA GLU A 128 -16.72 5.41 5.39
C GLU A 128 -16.88 5.80 3.91
N ALA A 129 -16.04 6.69 3.41
CA ALA A 129 -16.06 7.10 2.01
C ALA A 129 -15.74 5.95 1.05
N SER A 130 -14.77 5.09 1.40
CA SER A 130 -14.38 3.95 0.56
C SER A 130 -15.47 2.86 0.49
N ALA A 131 -16.30 2.75 1.53
CA ALA A 131 -17.42 1.81 1.60
C ALA A 131 -18.68 2.25 0.82
N LYS A 132 -18.77 3.51 0.38
CA LYS A 132 -19.89 3.98 -0.43
C LYS A 132 -19.82 3.40 -1.84
N ASP A 133 -20.91 2.79 -2.30
CA ASP A 133 -20.98 2.16 -3.61
C ASP A 133 -20.78 3.15 -4.77
N ASP A 134 -21.34 4.36 -4.63
CA ASP A 134 -21.38 5.39 -5.68
C ASP A 134 -20.30 6.48 -5.53
N ILE A 135 -19.26 6.22 -4.72
CA ILE A 135 -18.21 7.22 -4.46
C ILE A 135 -17.44 7.54 -5.74
N LYS A 136 -17.27 8.84 -6.02
CA LYS A 136 -16.38 9.28 -7.10
C LYS A 136 -14.92 9.22 -6.64
N ALA A 137 -14.03 8.84 -7.55
CA ALA A 137 -12.60 8.77 -7.26
C ALA A 137 -12.04 10.11 -6.71
N GLY A 138 -12.55 11.24 -7.18
CA GLY A 138 -12.18 12.57 -6.67
C GLY A 138 -12.56 12.78 -5.21
N GLU A 139 -13.78 12.44 -4.83
CA GLU A 139 -14.28 12.58 -3.46
C GLU A 139 -13.50 11.70 -2.47
N LEU A 140 -13.17 10.46 -2.87
CA LEU A 140 -12.33 9.59 -2.06
C LEU A 140 -10.90 10.12 -1.95
N LYS A 141 -10.34 10.67 -3.03
CA LYS A 141 -9.01 11.30 -3.03
C LYS A 141 -8.94 12.50 -2.09
N GLU A 142 -9.97 13.34 -2.03
CA GLU A 142 -10.00 14.45 -1.07
C GLU A 142 -9.92 13.98 0.39
N ALA A 143 -10.66 12.92 0.74
CA ALA A 143 -10.57 12.31 2.07
C ALA A 143 -9.16 11.72 2.34
N ILE A 144 -8.58 11.06 1.34
CA ILE A 144 -7.20 10.53 1.41
C ILE A 144 -6.18 11.66 1.64
N GLU A 145 -6.27 12.77 0.91
CA GLU A 145 -5.35 13.91 1.07
C GLU A 145 -5.47 14.57 2.44
N LYS A 146 -6.69 14.62 3.00
CA LYS A 146 -6.91 15.09 4.36
C LYS A 146 -6.21 14.18 5.37
N LEU A 147 -6.37 12.86 5.24
CA LEU A 147 -5.67 11.88 6.08
C LEU A 147 -4.14 11.96 5.91
N LYS A 148 -3.62 12.14 4.69
CA LYS A 148 -2.18 12.37 4.46
C LYS A 148 -1.71 13.57 5.26
N THR A 149 -2.43 14.68 5.19
CA THR A 149 -2.10 15.92 5.88
C THR A 149 -2.10 15.72 7.40
N SER A 150 -3.13 15.09 7.98
CA SER A 150 -3.17 14.84 9.42
C SER A 150 -2.13 13.82 9.87
N SER A 151 -1.81 12.82 9.05
CA SER A 151 -0.77 11.81 9.35
C SER A 151 0.65 12.41 9.45
N MET A 152 0.92 13.55 8.79
CA MET A 152 2.22 14.23 8.90
C MET A 152 2.52 14.68 10.34
N LYS A 153 1.48 14.98 11.13
CA LYS A 153 1.64 15.37 12.55
C LYS A 153 2.30 14.28 13.39
N ILE A 154 2.12 13.00 13.03
CA ILE A 154 2.81 11.88 13.68
C ILE A 154 4.33 12.02 13.47
N GLY A 155 4.76 12.37 12.25
CA GLY A 155 6.17 12.60 11.92
C GLY A 155 6.75 13.82 12.64
N GLU A 156 5.99 14.92 12.72
CA GLU A 156 6.40 16.11 13.47
C GLU A 156 6.60 15.85 14.95
N ALA A 157 5.68 15.12 15.57
CA ALA A 157 5.75 14.73 16.98
C ALA A 157 6.97 13.82 17.27
N MET A 158 7.26 12.91 16.35
CA MET A 158 8.44 12.04 16.42
C MET A 158 9.75 12.82 16.28
N TYR A 159 9.81 13.80 15.36
CA TYR A 159 11.01 14.64 15.18
C TYR A 159 11.29 15.50 16.42
N LYS A 160 10.25 16.15 16.98
CA LYS A 160 10.36 16.94 18.23
C LYS A 160 10.87 16.08 19.39
N SER A 161 10.30 14.88 19.55
CA SER A 161 10.73 13.91 20.57
C SER A 161 12.19 13.46 20.41
N SER A 162 12.69 13.37 19.18
CA SER A 162 14.09 13.02 18.89
C SER A 162 15.07 14.18 19.08
N SER A 163 14.65 15.43 18.82
CA SER A 163 15.46 16.62 19.10
C SER A 163 15.58 16.93 20.59
N GLU A 164 14.55 16.64 21.40
CA GLU A 164 14.60 16.79 22.85
C GLU A 164 15.39 15.67 23.56
N GLY A 165 15.64 14.54 22.89
CA GLY A 165 16.46 13.43 23.40
C GLY A 165 17.97 13.56 23.16
N GLY A 166 18.44 14.60 22.46
CA GLY A 166 19.85 14.82 22.12
C GLY A 166 20.60 15.80 23.04
N GLY A 167 19.98 16.28 24.11
CA GLY A 167 20.48 17.37 24.94
C GLY A 167 20.63 17.04 26.42
N SER A 168 21.21 15.90 26.78
CA SER A 168 21.66 15.69 28.16
C SER A 168 22.71 14.58 28.31
N GLN A 169 23.97 14.91 28.03
CA GLN A 169 25.12 14.32 28.72
C GLN A 169 26.37 15.15 28.39
N ASN A 170 26.77 16.05 29.29
CA ASN A 170 28.03 15.95 30.04
C ASN A 170 28.38 17.33 30.66
N GLY A 171 27.80 17.61 31.83
CA GLY A 171 28.35 18.58 32.76
C GLY A 171 29.34 17.85 33.67
N GLY A 172 30.63 18.01 33.40
CA GLY A 172 31.72 17.53 34.24
C GLY A 172 32.82 18.59 34.25
N GLU A 173 32.77 19.46 35.27
CA GLU A 173 33.79 20.44 35.60
C GLU A 173 35.20 19.83 35.64
N GLN A 174 36.15 20.49 34.99
CA GLN A 174 37.52 20.51 35.50
C GLN A 174 38.08 21.92 35.35
N LYS A 175 38.16 22.61 36.49
CA LYS A 175 38.90 23.86 36.69
C LYS A 175 40.30 23.71 36.12
N ALA A 176 40.67 24.57 35.16
CA ALA A 176 42.05 24.82 34.81
C ALA A 176 42.62 25.83 35.81
N ASP A 177 43.41 25.33 36.74
CA ASP A 177 44.27 26.12 37.61
C ASP A 177 45.37 26.77 36.74
N TYR A 178 45.48 28.08 36.81
CA TYR A 178 46.52 28.86 36.14
C TYR A 178 47.80 28.72 36.96
N GLU A 179 48.76 27.91 36.52
CA GLU A 179 50.13 27.99 37.00
C GLU A 179 51.00 28.69 35.96
N ASP A 180 51.40 29.92 36.33
CA ASP A 180 52.33 30.82 35.68
C ASP A 180 53.72 30.18 35.60
N VAL A 181 54.25 29.98 34.39
CA VAL A 181 55.65 29.56 34.20
C VAL A 181 56.45 30.78 33.75
N PRO A 182 57.42 31.25 34.54
CA PRO A 182 58.21 32.42 34.19
C PRO A 182 59.12 32.13 33.00
N LYS A 183 59.16 33.08 32.05
CA LYS A 183 60.16 33.15 31.00
C LYS A 183 61.49 33.58 31.62
N ASP A 184 62.52 32.76 31.50
CA ASP A 184 63.91 33.21 31.56
C ASP A 184 64.83 32.18 30.89
N GLY A 185 65.78 32.69 30.08
CA GLY A 185 66.97 31.97 29.60
C GLY A 185 67.12 31.83 28.10
#